data_AF-A0A822ZF66-F1
#
_entry.id   AF-A0A822ZF66-F1
#
_cell.length_a   1.000
_cell.length_b   1.000
_cell.length_c   1.000
_cell.angle_alpha   90.00
_cell.angle_beta   90.00
_cell.angle_gamma   90.00
#
_symmetry.space_group_name_H-M   'P 1'
#
loop_
_entity.id
_entity.type
_entity.pdbx_description
1 polymer ?
#
loop_
_entity_poly.entity_id
_entity_poly.type
_entity_poly.pdbx_seq_one_letter_code
_entity_poly.pdbx_strand_id
1 'polypeptide(L)' 'MLSSYAPVISAEKAYHEQLSVPEITNAVFEPSSMMAKCDPRHGKYMACCLMYRGDVVPKDVNAAVATIKTKRTVQFVDW' A
#
# COMPACT_ATOMS: atom_id res chain seq x y z
N MET A 1 11.81 -9.62 -5.29
CA MET A 1 10.86 -9.05 -4.30
C MET A 1 10.47 -7.67 -4.81
N LEU A 2 9.18 -7.39 -5.01
CA LEU A 2 8.72 -6.07 -5.43
C LEU A 2 8.56 -5.19 -4.20
N SER A 3 9.33 -4.11 -4.13
CA SER A 3 9.24 -3.14 -3.04
C SER A 3 8.35 -1.96 -3.44
N SER A 4 7.50 -1.52 -2.52
CA SER A 4 6.72 -0.30 -2.65
C SER A 4 6.83 0.55 -1.40
N TYR A 5 6.73 1.86 -1.55
CA TYR A 5 6.78 2.81 -0.44
C TYR A 5 5.73 3.88 -0.62
N ALA A 6 5.00 4.17 0.45
CA ALA A 6 4.11 5.31 0.53
C ALA A 6 4.05 5.82 1.97
N PRO A 7 3.84 7.13 2.15
CA PRO A 7 3.80 8.15 1.10
C PRO A 7 5.20 8.63 0.69
N VAL A 8 5.31 9.16 -0.54
CA VAL A 8 6.48 9.95 -0.98
C VAL A 8 5.98 11.35 -1.30
N ILE A 9 6.18 12.27 -0.37
CA ILE A 9 5.70 13.67 -0.46
C ILE A 9 6.91 14.60 -0.42
N SER A 10 6.83 15.73 -1.13
CA SER A 10 7.86 16.77 -1.06
C SER A 10 7.92 17.40 0.34
N ALA A 11 9.10 17.83 0.76
CA ALA A 11 9.28 18.44 2.08
C ALA A 11 8.37 19.66 2.30
N GLU A 12 8.09 20.42 1.25
CA GLU A 12 7.19 21.59 1.28
C GLU A 12 5.73 21.23 1.59
N LYS A 13 5.26 20.06 1.14
CA LYS A 13 3.87 19.61 1.34
C LYS A 13 3.66 18.77 2.59
N ALA A 14 4.74 18.24 3.16
CA ALA A 14 4.68 17.31 4.29
C ALA A 14 3.97 17.88 5.53
N TYR A 15 3.94 19.21 5.71
CA TYR A 15 3.27 19.86 6.85
C TYR A 15 1.78 20.15 6.62
N HIS A 16 1.30 20.01 5.38
CA HIS A 16 -0.07 20.34 5.01
C HIS A 16 -0.94 19.11 4.78
N GLU A 17 -0.33 17.94 4.60
CA GLU A 17 -1.02 16.68 4.32
C GLU A 17 -0.84 15.71 5.50
N GLN A 18 -1.93 15.39 6.18
CA GLN A 18 -2.01 14.20 7.03
C GLN A 18 -2.63 13.07 6.22
N LEU A 19 -1.92 11.96 6.11
CA LEU A 19 -2.44 10.76 5.46
C LEU A 19 -2.85 9.73 6.50
N SER A 20 -4.06 9.22 6.33
CA SER A 20 -4.62 8.17 7.15
C SER A 20 -4.03 6.79 6.78
N VAL A 21 -4.17 5.84 7.70
CA VAL A 21 -3.75 4.44 7.48
C VAL A 21 -4.37 3.84 6.22
N PRO A 22 -5.68 4.00 5.92
CA PRO A 22 -6.26 3.53 4.67
C PRO A 22 -5.64 4.17 3.43
N GLU A 23 -5.34 5.47 3.44
CA GLU A 23 -4.77 6.16 2.28
C GLU A 23 -3.37 5.65 1.95
N ILE A 24 -2.48 5.56 2.94
CA ILE A 24 -1.12 5.04 2.72
C ILE A 24 -1.13 3.55 2.35
N THR A 25 -2.06 2.78 2.92
CA THR A 25 -2.23 1.36 2.58
C THR A 25 -2.72 1.17 1.16
N ASN A 26 -3.59 2.05 0.66
CA ASN A 26 -4.02 2.02 -0.74
C ASN A 26 -2.87 2.43 -1.68
N ALA A 27 -2.12 3.46 -1.32
CA ALA A 27 -1.06 4.01 -2.16
C ALA A 27 0.05 2.99 -2.46
N VAL A 28 0.45 2.14 -1.49
CA VAL A 28 1.50 1.13 -1.72
C VAL A 28 1.12 0.04 -2.75
N PHE A 29 -0.16 -0.07 -3.14
CA PHE A 29 -0.59 -0.97 -4.22
C PHE A 29 -0.73 -0.27 -5.57
N GLU A 30 -0.50 1.05 -5.64
CA GLU A 30 -0.48 1.79 -6.90
C GLU A 30 0.89 1.69 -7.58
N PRO A 31 0.96 1.55 -8.92
CA PRO A 31 2.26 1.43 -9.62
C PRO A 31 3.21 2.60 -9.41
N SER A 32 2.68 3.80 -9.13
CA SER A 32 3.49 4.99 -8.85
C SER A 32 4.33 4.88 -7.58
N SER A 33 3.92 4.04 -6.63
CA SER A 33 4.64 3.79 -5.39
C SER A 33 5.62 2.61 -5.48
N MET A 34 5.73 1.95 -6.63
CA MET A 34 6.57 0.76 -6.79
C MET A 34 7.99 1.13 -7.24
N MET A 35 8.97 0.46 -6.65
CA MET A 35 10.40 0.70 -6.92
C MET A 35 10.91 -0.06 -8.16
N ALA A 36 10.03 -0.81 -8.83
CA ALA A 36 10.34 -1.49 -10.09
C ALA A 36 9.27 -1.13 -11.13
N LYS A 37 9.68 -0.95 -12.39
CA LYS A 37 8.77 -0.71 -13.50
C LYS A 37 8.12 -2.02 -13.93
N CYS A 38 7.00 -2.33 -13.28
CA CYS A 38 6.13 -3.45 -13.64
C CYS A 38 4.68 -3.11 -13.27
N ASP A 39 3.73 -3.77 -13.91
CA ASP A 39 2.32 -3.69 -13.52
C ASP A 39 1.88 -5.00 -12.86
N PRO A 40 1.79 -5.07 -11.51
CA PRO A 40 1.44 -6.30 -10.81
C PRO A 40 -0.01 -6.74 -11.02
N ARG A 41 -0.86 -5.91 -11.66
CA ARG A 41 -2.21 -6.30 -12.06
C ARG A 41 -2.25 -7.41 -13.12
N HIS A 42 -1.16 -7.58 -13.87
CA HIS A 42 -1.01 -8.67 -14.83
C HIS A 42 -0.50 -9.98 -14.18
N GLY A 43 -0.37 -10.01 -12.85
CA GLY A 43 0.06 -11.18 -12.10
C GLY A 43 -0.76 -11.38 -10.83
N LYS A 44 -0.27 -12.26 -9.97
CA LYS A 44 -0.84 -12.52 -8.64
C LYS A 44 0.26 -12.43 -7.58
N TYR A 45 -0.07 -11.85 -6.44
CA TYR A 45 0.79 -11.84 -5.27
C TYR A 45 0.82 -13.24 -4.63
N MET A 46 2.01 -13.80 -4.45
CA MET A 46 2.20 -15.02 -3.65
C MET A 46 2.19 -14.70 -2.15
N ALA A 47 2.77 -13.56 -1.78
CA ALA A 47 2.81 -13.06 -0.42
C ALA A 47 2.94 -11.53 -0.44
N CYS A 48 2.52 -10.87 0.63
CA CYS A 48 2.69 -9.44 0.83
C CYS A 48 2.96 -9.17 2.32
N CYS A 49 3.89 -8.26 2.59
CA CYS A 49 4.18 -7.77 3.94
C CYS A 49 4.03 -6.24 3.93
N LEU A 50 3.32 -5.70 4.91
CA LEU A 50 3.14 -4.25 5.09
C LEU A 50 3.85 -3.82 6.38
N MET A 51 4.80 -2.91 6.26
CA MET A 51 5.62 -2.41 7.38
C MET A 51 5.27 -0.95 7.64
N TYR A 52 4.38 -0.73 8.61
CA TYR A 52 3.93 0.61 9.02
C TYR A 52 4.94 1.27 9.96
N ARG A 53 5.00 2.61 9.93
CA ARG A 53 5.79 3.45 10.84
C ARG A 53 4.98 4.68 11.26
N GLY A 54 5.20 5.17 12.47
CA GLY A 54 4.53 6.36 13.01
C GLY A 54 3.28 6.04 13.82
N ASP A 55 2.37 7.01 13.90
CA ASP A 55 1.10 6.89 14.63
C ASP A 55 0.11 6.03 13.85
N VAL A 56 0.06 4.75 14.18
CA VAL A 56 -0.71 3.75 13.44
C VAL A 56 -1.46 2.87 14.43
N VAL A 57 -2.79 2.92 14.35
CA VAL A 57 -3.67 2.09 15.17
C VAL A 57 -3.88 0.73 14.51
N PRO A 58 -3.59 -0.41 15.18
CA PRO A 58 -3.70 -1.74 14.58
C PRO A 58 -5.10 -2.08 14.03
N LYS A 59 -6.16 -1.53 14.64
CA LYS A 59 -7.54 -1.70 14.16
C LYS A 59 -7.72 -1.13 12.74
N ASP A 60 -7.17 0.05 12.49
CA ASP A 60 -7.31 0.74 11.20
C ASP A 60 -6.46 0.05 10.13
N VAL A 61 -5.31 -0.50 10.52
CA VAL A 61 -4.49 -1.38 9.65
C VAL A 61 -5.31 -2.58 9.20
N ASN A 62 -5.93 -3.30 10.14
CA ASN A 62 -6.73 -4.48 9.80
C ASN A 62 -7.90 -4.14 8.87
N ALA A 63 -8.59 -3.01 9.11
CA ALA A 63 -9.66 -2.54 8.25
C ALA A 63 -9.16 -2.16 6.84
N ALA A 64 -8.02 -1.48 6.75
CA ALA A 64 -7.39 -1.11 5.48
C ALA A 64 -6.96 -2.35 4.68
N VAL A 65 -6.29 -3.31 5.32
CA VAL A 65 -5.88 -4.57 4.67
C VAL A 65 -7.08 -5.39 4.22
N ALA A 66 -8.14 -5.47 5.02
CA ALA A 66 -9.38 -6.14 4.63
C ALA A 66 -9.95 -5.51 3.35
N THR A 67 -9.94 -4.18 3.26
CA THR A 67 -10.38 -3.44 2.08
C THR A 67 -9.50 -3.76 0.86
N ILE A 68 -8.17 -3.81 1.02
CA ILE A 68 -7.25 -4.16 -0.07
C ILE A 68 -7.54 -5.53 -0.66
N LYS A 69 -7.81 -6.54 0.18
CA LYS A 69 -8.09 -7.90 -0.29
C LYS A 69 -9.35 -8.00 -1.17
N THR A 70 -10.27 -7.05 -1.05
CA THR A 70 -11.48 -7.00 -1.89
C THR A 70 -11.26 -6.29 -3.22
N LYS A 71 -10.14 -5.58 -3.41
CA LYS A 71 -9.86 -4.86 -4.66
C LYS A 71 -9.52 -5.84 -5.77
N ARG A 72 -10.25 -5.73 -6.90
CA ARG A 72 -10.00 -6.54 -8.10
C ARG A 72 -8.60 -6.39 -8.69
N THR A 73 -7.94 -5.26 -8.44
CA THR A 73 -6.58 -4.94 -8.90
C THR A 73 -5.49 -5.58 -8.05
N VAL A 74 -5.82 -6.11 -6.88
CA VAL A 74 -4.87 -6.78 -5.98
C VAL A 74 -5.29 -8.24 -5.85
N GLN A 75 -4.68 -9.10 -6.65
CA GLN A 75 -5.02 -10.52 -6.69
C GLN A 75 -3.94 -11.34 -6.02
N PHE A 76 -4.32 -12.25 -5.13
CA PHE A 76 -3.42 -13.24 -4.55
C PHE A 76 -3.58 -14.59 -5.26
N VAL A 77 -2.56 -15.43 -5.16
CA VAL A 77 -2.70 -16.85 -5.52
C VAL A 77 -3.77 -17.52 -4.63
N ASP A 78 -4.34 -18.62 -5.12
CA ASP A 78 -5.46 -19.33 -4.52
C ASP A 78 -5.04 -20.42 -3.53
N TRP A 79 -3.76 -20.81 -3.53
CA TRP A 79 -3.15 -21.79 -2.64
C TRP A 79 -2.41 -21.14 -1.46
#